data_AF-A0A833LLS0-F1
#
_entry.id   AF-A0A833LLS0-F1
#
_cell.length_a   1.000
_cell.length_b   1.000
_cell.length_c   1.000
_cell.angle_alpha   90.00
_cell.angle_beta   90.00
_cell.angle_gamma   90.00
#
_symmetry.space_group_name_H-M   'P 1'
#
loop_
_entity.id
_entity.type
_entity.pdbx_description
1 polymer ?
#
loop_
_entity_poly.entity_id
_entity_poly.type
_entity_poly.pdbx_seq_one_letter_code
_entity_poly.pdbx_strand_id
1 'polypeptide(L)'
;MSLVSLALRVAIVQAVKGRTVAGDRVFDSAIETLDEIITSSPAPIVIVSIDEAETSAASGMTLLSAPDRLTILIEAAVAEAVTTVGTDDAGAETAVVVRAASEGLEATLDILHRQMARALLTPIGAPWSDLWRRFACRIARIERKRGGGADKGTRFASRFLLVTVEPIDDPGFGEAAPEPWSDMIAAMRGVADLAGLAAVMEAEITAPAGLADWRRVQALLGVSEETVRGTGIAPPYADDPEAPPVIESYETMAGPIDAPRADEIAGPEV
;
A
#
# COMPACT_ATOMS: atom_id res chain seq x y z
N MET A 1 4.48 -3.10 9.16
CA MET A 1 3.69 -3.04 7.90
C MET A 1 3.53 -4.48 7.41
N SER A 2 2.37 -4.84 6.87
CA SER A 2 1.92 -6.22 6.62
C SER A 2 1.40 -6.42 5.18
N LEU A 3 1.11 -7.64 4.76
CA LEU A 3 0.47 -7.91 3.46
C LEU A 3 -0.91 -7.22 3.38
N VAL A 4 -1.66 -7.13 4.47
CA VAL A 4 -3.00 -6.52 4.45
C VAL A 4 -2.91 -5.02 4.17
N SER A 5 -1.83 -4.39 4.62
CA SER A 5 -1.53 -2.99 4.29
C SER A 5 -1.36 -2.80 2.78
N LEU A 6 -0.62 -3.70 2.13
CA LEU A 6 -0.44 -3.68 0.67
C LEU A 6 -1.76 -3.93 -0.06
N ALA A 7 -2.49 -4.98 0.33
CA ALA A 7 -3.76 -5.35 -0.27
C ALA A 7 -4.77 -4.19 -0.24
N LEU A 8 -4.86 -3.49 0.90
CA LEU A 8 -5.75 -2.33 1.05
C LEU A 8 -5.37 -1.16 0.13
N ARG A 9 -4.08 -0.80 0.05
CA ARG A 9 -3.65 0.28 -0.84
C ARG A 9 -3.90 -0.06 -2.31
N VAL A 10 -3.50 -1.26 -2.74
CA VAL A 10 -3.72 -1.74 -4.12
C VAL A 10 -5.21 -1.73 -4.45
N ALA A 11 -6.07 -2.23 -3.56
CA ALA A 11 -7.51 -2.25 -3.78
C ALA A 11 -8.09 -0.83 -3.94
N ILE A 12 -7.67 0.13 -3.12
CA ILE A 12 -8.13 1.51 -3.22
C ILE A 12 -7.68 2.12 -4.54
N VAL A 13 -6.39 2.01 -4.87
CA VAL A 13 -5.82 2.59 -6.09
C VAL A 13 -6.56 2.06 -7.31
N GLN A 14 -6.70 0.74 -7.43
CA GLN A 14 -7.38 0.11 -8.56
C GLN A 14 -8.89 0.37 -8.58
N ALA A 15 -9.53 0.56 -7.42
CA ALA A 15 -10.93 0.94 -7.36
C ALA A 15 -11.18 2.38 -7.83
N VAL A 16 -10.20 3.29 -7.64
CA VAL A 16 -10.34 4.73 -7.89
C VAL A 16 -9.84 5.14 -9.28
N LYS A 17 -8.81 4.49 -9.82
CA LYS A 17 -8.25 4.77 -11.16
C LYS A 17 -9.34 4.81 -12.24
N GLY A 18 -9.30 5.85 -13.07
CA GLY A 18 -10.22 6.06 -14.19
C GLY A 18 -11.66 6.41 -13.80
N ARG A 19 -11.98 6.54 -12.49
CA ARG A 19 -13.36 6.75 -12.01
C ARG A 19 -13.60 8.11 -11.34
N THR A 20 -12.58 8.95 -11.32
CA THR A 20 -12.62 10.30 -10.73
C THR A 20 -12.05 11.35 -11.68
N VAL A 21 -12.17 12.63 -11.30
CA VAL A 21 -11.53 13.74 -12.01
C VAL A 21 -9.99 13.69 -12.01
N ALA A 22 -9.37 12.83 -11.20
CA ALA A 22 -7.93 12.55 -11.27
C ALA A 22 -7.58 11.56 -12.40
N GLY A 23 -8.56 10.96 -13.08
CA GLY A 23 -8.31 9.95 -14.10
C GLY A 23 -7.46 8.80 -13.56
N ASP A 24 -6.35 8.50 -14.22
CA ASP A 24 -5.42 7.45 -13.83
C ASP A 24 -4.31 7.93 -12.87
N ARG A 25 -4.30 9.23 -12.49
CA ARG A 25 -3.33 9.83 -11.56
C ARG A 25 -3.66 9.46 -10.11
N VAL A 26 -3.63 8.16 -9.83
CA VAL A 26 -3.86 7.56 -8.52
C VAL A 26 -2.69 6.65 -8.21
N PHE A 27 -1.95 6.95 -7.15
CA PHE A 27 -0.66 6.33 -6.86
C PHE A 27 -0.70 5.53 -5.55
N ASP A 28 -0.02 4.38 -5.54
CA ASP A 28 0.24 3.58 -4.34
C ASP A 28 1.54 4.08 -3.71
N SER A 29 1.42 5.00 -2.76
CA SER A 29 2.50 5.84 -2.24
C SER A 29 3.14 6.71 -3.34
N ALA A 30 4.00 7.64 -2.92
CA ALA A 30 4.80 8.47 -3.81
C ALA A 30 6.18 8.68 -3.21
N ILE A 31 7.22 8.53 -4.04
CA ILE A 31 8.60 8.83 -3.65
C ILE A 31 8.84 10.34 -3.77
N GLU A 32 8.33 10.93 -4.84
CA GLU A 32 8.35 12.38 -5.04
C GLU A 32 7.38 13.06 -4.09
N THR A 33 7.74 14.27 -3.66
CA THR A 33 6.82 15.09 -2.86
C THR A 33 5.62 15.50 -3.70
N LEU A 34 4.47 15.68 -3.05
CA LEU A 34 3.25 16.12 -3.74
C LEU A 34 3.50 17.41 -4.56
N ASP A 35 4.27 18.34 -4.00
CA ASP A 35 4.66 19.61 -4.62
C ASP A 35 5.39 19.39 -5.97
N GLU A 36 6.28 18.41 -6.05
CA GLU A 36 7.04 18.07 -7.26
C GLU A 36 6.14 17.47 -8.34
N ILE A 37 5.21 16.59 -7.95
CA ILE A 37 4.28 15.94 -8.89
C ILE A 37 3.27 16.95 -9.47
N ILE A 38 2.79 17.88 -8.64
CA ILE A 38 1.86 18.92 -9.09
C ILE A 38 2.57 19.94 -9.97
N THR A 39 3.80 20.31 -9.62
CA THR A 39 4.58 21.27 -10.40
C THR A 39 4.94 20.72 -11.78
N SER A 40 5.30 19.44 -11.87
CA SER A 40 5.62 18.79 -13.15
C SER A 40 4.39 18.54 -14.02
N SER A 41 3.22 18.29 -13.42
CA SER A 41 1.98 18.02 -14.14
C SER A 41 0.76 18.54 -13.35
N PRO A 42 0.25 19.75 -13.66
CA PRO A 42 -0.77 20.42 -12.88
C PRO A 42 -2.18 19.90 -13.21
N ALA A 43 -2.46 18.67 -12.77
CA ALA A 43 -3.75 18.00 -12.88
C ALA A 43 -4.11 17.31 -11.55
N PRO A 44 -5.41 17.10 -11.25
CA PRO A 44 -5.81 16.43 -10.02
C PRO A 44 -5.10 15.09 -9.82
N ILE A 45 -4.70 14.83 -8.59
CA ILE A 45 -3.95 13.63 -8.20
C ILE A 45 -4.52 13.06 -6.91
N VAL A 46 -4.43 11.73 -6.76
CA VAL A 46 -4.70 11.01 -5.52
C VAL A 46 -3.47 10.15 -5.17
N ILE A 47 -3.02 10.21 -3.92
CA ILE A 47 -1.96 9.35 -3.39
C ILE A 47 -2.55 8.57 -2.22
N VAL A 48 -2.31 7.26 -2.19
CA VAL A 48 -2.77 6.37 -1.13
C VAL A 48 -1.57 5.81 -0.41
N SER A 49 -1.48 6.02 0.90
CA SER A 49 -0.41 5.48 1.75
C SER A 49 -1.00 4.92 3.05
N ILE A 50 -0.17 4.24 3.83
CA ILE A 50 -0.53 3.93 5.22
C ILE A 50 0.15 4.96 6.11
N ASP A 51 -0.62 5.54 7.01
CA ASP A 51 -0.17 6.54 7.98
C ASP A 51 0.33 5.85 9.26
N GLU A 52 -0.54 5.00 9.83
CA GLU A 52 -0.31 4.39 11.14
C GLU A 52 -0.89 2.98 11.18
N ALA A 53 -0.23 2.10 11.95
CA ALA A 53 -0.71 0.77 12.29
C ALA A 53 -0.53 0.58 13.80
N GLU A 54 -1.62 0.38 14.52
CA GLU A 54 -1.63 0.24 15.99
C GLU A 54 -2.17 -1.13 16.40
N THR A 55 -1.49 -1.76 17.35
CA THR A 55 -1.99 -2.93 18.08
C THR A 55 -2.01 -2.57 19.56
N SER A 56 -3.21 -2.42 20.13
CA SER A 56 -3.41 -1.95 21.49
C SER A 56 -3.17 -3.03 22.54
N ALA A 57 -3.26 -4.31 22.17
CA ALA A 57 -3.02 -5.44 23.08
C ALA A 57 -2.30 -6.61 22.41
N ALA A 58 -1.00 -6.43 22.13
CA ALA A 58 -0.17 -7.54 21.67
C ALA A 58 -0.10 -8.64 22.74
N SER A 59 -0.54 -9.85 22.40
CA SER A 59 -0.44 -11.05 23.24
C SER A 59 0.38 -12.10 22.50
N GLY A 60 1.45 -12.57 23.11
CA GLY A 60 2.41 -13.49 22.49
C GLY A 60 3.36 -12.81 21.50
N MET A 61 3.85 -13.59 20.54
CA MET A 61 4.89 -13.19 19.57
C MET A 61 4.35 -13.15 18.12
N THR A 62 3.03 -13.02 17.94
CA THR A 62 2.41 -13.02 16.60
C THR A 62 2.67 -11.69 15.88
N LEU A 63 3.31 -11.77 14.71
CA LEU A 63 3.54 -10.63 13.81
C LEU A 63 2.62 -10.66 12.57
N LEU A 64 1.86 -11.74 12.38
CA LEU A 64 0.93 -11.90 11.26
C LEU A 64 -0.49 -11.42 11.60
N SER A 65 -0.79 -11.26 12.88
CA SER A 65 -2.04 -10.66 13.30
C SER A 65 -2.13 -9.24 12.74
N ALA A 66 -3.29 -8.92 12.16
CA ALA A 66 -3.57 -7.57 11.73
C ALA A 66 -3.48 -6.61 12.92
N PRO A 67 -3.03 -5.37 12.66
CA PRO A 67 -3.16 -4.33 13.67
C PRO A 67 -4.64 -4.14 14.02
N ASP A 68 -4.94 -3.94 15.29
CA ASP A 68 -6.28 -3.58 15.77
C ASP A 68 -6.84 -2.39 14.99
N ARG A 69 -5.96 -1.44 14.63
CA ARG A 69 -6.30 -0.25 13.85
C ARG A 69 -5.24 0.02 12.80
N LEU A 70 -5.66 0.12 11.55
CA LEU A 70 -4.82 0.55 10.43
C LEU A 70 -5.39 1.85 9.85
N THR A 71 -4.59 2.92 9.85
CA THR A 71 -4.97 4.21 9.28
C THR A 71 -4.39 4.36 7.88
N ILE A 72 -5.28 4.43 6.90
CA ILE A 72 -4.97 4.69 5.50
C ILE A 72 -5.05 6.20 5.26
N LEU A 73 -3.99 6.78 4.72
CA LEU A 73 -3.96 8.17 4.28
C LEU A 73 -4.29 8.22 2.78
N ILE A 74 -5.31 8.98 2.43
CA ILE A 74 -5.64 9.32 1.05
C ILE A 74 -5.44 10.82 0.91
N GLU A 75 -4.39 11.22 0.19
CA GLU A 75 -4.11 12.61 -0.12
C GLU A 75 -4.64 12.93 -1.52
N ALA A 76 -5.44 13.99 -1.63
CA ALA A 76 -5.95 14.50 -2.88
C ALA A 76 -5.49 15.94 -3.08
N ALA A 77 -5.04 16.29 -4.29
CA ALA A 77 -4.54 17.63 -4.56
C ALA A 77 -4.86 18.13 -5.97
N VAL A 78 -4.97 19.46 -6.10
CA VAL A 78 -5.26 20.17 -7.35
C VAL A 78 -4.40 21.44 -7.43
N ALA A 79 -3.74 21.64 -8.57
CA ALA A 79 -2.91 22.82 -8.83
C ALA A 79 -3.75 24.10 -8.89
N GLU A 80 -3.29 25.19 -8.27
CA GLU A 80 -3.93 26.52 -8.37
C GLU A 80 -3.69 27.17 -9.74
N ALA A 81 -2.57 26.86 -10.39
CA ALA A 81 -2.19 27.43 -11.66
C ALA A 81 -1.66 26.38 -12.63
N VAL A 82 -2.08 26.48 -13.89
CA VAL A 82 -1.54 25.70 -15.01
C VAL A 82 -0.86 26.68 -15.95
N THR A 83 0.42 26.46 -16.22
CA THR A 83 1.13 27.18 -17.30
C THR A 83 0.90 26.43 -18.60
N THR A 84 0.21 27.05 -19.55
CA THR A 84 0.00 26.50 -20.90
C THR A 84 0.73 27.36 -21.94
N VAL A 85 0.96 26.80 -23.12
CA VAL A 85 1.45 27.57 -24.27
C VAL A 85 0.22 28.13 -25.00
N GLY A 86 0.09 29.45 -25.00
CA GLY A 86 -0.88 30.18 -25.81
C GLY A 86 -0.20 30.84 -26.99
N THR A 87 -1.00 31.38 -27.90
CA THR A 87 -0.50 32.18 -29.03
C THR A 87 -0.91 33.63 -28.79
N ASP A 88 0.03 34.56 -28.87
CA ASP A 88 -0.29 35.99 -28.78
C ASP A 88 -0.96 36.51 -30.07
N ASP A 89 -1.43 37.75 -30.05
CA ASP A 89 -2.09 38.40 -31.21
C ASP A 89 -1.17 38.49 -32.46
N ALA A 90 0.14 38.27 -32.30
CA ALA A 90 1.14 38.25 -33.38
C ALA A 90 1.51 36.83 -33.83
N GLY A 91 0.91 35.78 -33.26
CA GLY A 91 1.17 34.39 -33.64
C GLY A 91 2.36 33.75 -32.91
N ALA A 92 2.97 34.42 -31.92
CA ALA A 92 4.09 33.88 -31.16
C ALA A 92 3.62 33.04 -29.97
N GLU A 93 4.32 31.92 -29.72
CA GLU A 93 4.09 31.10 -28.54
C GLU A 93 4.48 31.86 -27.27
N THR A 94 3.53 32.03 -26.36
CA THR A 94 3.71 32.70 -25.07
C THR A 94 3.18 31.83 -23.94
N ALA A 95 3.87 31.83 -22.81
CA ALA A 95 3.41 31.12 -21.62
C ALA A 95 2.21 31.86 -21.00
N VAL A 96 1.05 31.20 -20.98
CA VAL A 96 -0.18 31.71 -20.36
C VAL A 96 -0.37 30.99 -19.02
N VAL A 97 -0.41 31.77 -17.94
CA VAL A 97 -0.69 31.24 -16.60
C VAL A 97 -2.20 31.34 -16.35
N VAL A 98 -2.89 30.20 -16.39
CA VAL A 98 -4.31 30.11 -16.04
C VAL A 98 -4.41 29.81 -14.55
N ARG A 99 -5.01 30.73 -13.78
CA ARG A 99 -5.24 30.55 -12.33
C ARG A 99 -6.68 30.15 -12.06
N ALA A 100 -6.87 29.13 -11.24
CA ALA A 100 -8.17 28.78 -10.69
C ALA A 100 -8.52 29.72 -9.52
N ALA A 101 -9.79 30.10 -9.41
CA ALA A 101 -10.29 30.73 -8.18
C ALA A 101 -10.22 29.71 -7.03
N SER A 102 -9.87 30.16 -5.82
CA SER A 102 -9.73 29.31 -4.64
C SER A 102 -10.99 28.49 -4.33
N GLU A 103 -12.17 29.09 -4.52
CA GLU A 103 -13.48 28.44 -4.38
C GLU A 103 -13.65 27.25 -5.34
N GLY A 104 -13.12 27.37 -6.57
CA GLY A 104 -13.15 26.30 -7.56
C GLY A 104 -12.23 25.12 -7.21
N LEU A 105 -11.11 25.38 -6.52
CA LEU A 105 -10.20 24.33 -6.07
C LEU A 105 -10.83 23.48 -4.96
N GLU A 106 -11.42 24.12 -3.95
CA GLU A 106 -12.09 23.41 -2.85
C GLU A 106 -13.32 22.62 -3.36
N ALA A 107 -14.11 23.20 -4.27
CA ALA A 107 -15.21 22.48 -4.91
C ALA A 107 -14.74 21.26 -5.70
N THR A 108 -13.60 21.36 -6.40
CA THR A 108 -13.00 20.23 -7.14
C THR A 108 -12.57 19.12 -6.20
N LEU A 109 -11.96 19.46 -5.05
CA LEU A 109 -11.56 18.50 -4.03
C LEU A 109 -12.78 17.81 -3.39
N ASP A 110 -13.86 18.55 -3.10
CA ASP A 110 -15.10 17.97 -2.59
C ASP A 110 -15.76 17.00 -3.58
N ILE A 111 -15.76 17.36 -4.87
CA ILE A 111 -16.24 16.47 -5.94
C ILE A 111 -15.36 15.22 -6.05
N LEU A 112 -14.03 15.38 -6.05
CA LEU A 112 -13.07 14.27 -6.10
C LEU A 112 -13.30 13.31 -4.93
N HIS A 113 -13.41 13.84 -3.70
CA HIS A 113 -13.76 13.05 -2.51
C HIS A 113 -15.08 12.28 -2.68
N ARG A 114 -16.13 12.93 -3.18
CA ARG A 114 -17.43 12.28 -3.42
C ARG A 114 -17.30 11.14 -4.44
N GLN A 115 -16.50 11.33 -5.48
CA GLN A 115 -16.25 10.32 -6.52
C GLN A 115 -15.43 9.15 -5.99
N MET A 116 -14.40 9.39 -5.17
CA MET A 116 -13.63 8.32 -4.50
C MET A 116 -14.53 7.48 -3.60
N ALA A 117 -15.35 8.13 -2.76
CA ALA A 117 -16.30 7.42 -1.90
C ALA A 117 -17.27 6.56 -2.73
N ARG A 118 -17.78 7.09 -3.85
CA ARG A 118 -18.62 6.31 -4.78
C ARG A 118 -17.85 5.13 -5.36
N ALA A 119 -16.61 5.33 -5.78
CA ALA A 119 -15.77 4.28 -6.39
C ALA A 119 -15.47 3.14 -5.40
N LEU A 120 -15.24 3.46 -4.12
CA LEU A 120 -14.96 2.48 -3.06
C LEU A 120 -16.21 1.78 -2.50
N LEU A 121 -17.37 2.43 -2.57
CA LEU A 121 -18.61 1.93 -1.96
C LEU A 121 -19.61 1.33 -2.96
N THR A 122 -19.30 1.29 -4.26
CA THR A 122 -20.18 0.67 -5.26
C THR A 122 -19.82 -0.80 -5.46
N PRO A 123 -20.68 -1.76 -5.06
CA PRO A 123 -20.30 -3.18 -5.04
C PRO A 123 -20.46 -3.90 -6.38
N ILE A 124 -21.41 -3.49 -7.23
CA ILE A 124 -21.78 -4.26 -8.42
C ILE A 124 -20.80 -4.00 -9.56
N GLY A 125 -20.17 -5.08 -10.07
CA GLY A 125 -19.25 -5.02 -11.20
C GLY A 125 -17.90 -4.37 -10.90
N ALA A 126 -17.56 -4.17 -9.63
CA ALA A 126 -16.35 -3.48 -9.20
C ALA A 126 -15.51 -4.37 -8.24
N PRO A 127 -14.71 -5.31 -8.77
CA PRO A 127 -13.98 -6.30 -7.95
C PRO A 127 -13.06 -5.66 -6.91
N TRP A 128 -12.34 -4.60 -7.28
CA TRP A 128 -11.43 -3.89 -6.37
C TRP A 128 -12.13 -3.20 -5.20
N SER A 129 -13.34 -2.68 -5.44
CA SER A 129 -14.16 -2.07 -4.39
C SER A 129 -14.66 -3.13 -3.40
N ASP A 130 -14.93 -4.34 -3.89
CA ASP A 130 -15.33 -5.47 -3.05
C ASP A 130 -14.18 -6.04 -2.23
N LEU A 131 -13.02 -6.24 -2.86
CA LEU A 131 -11.78 -6.62 -2.17
C LEU A 131 -11.47 -5.62 -1.05
N TRP A 132 -11.48 -4.31 -1.34
CA TRP A 132 -11.24 -3.30 -0.30
C TRP A 132 -12.16 -3.47 0.91
N ARG A 133 -13.47 -3.73 0.72
CA ARG A 133 -14.39 -3.95 1.84
C ARG A 133 -14.12 -5.25 2.61
N ARG A 134 -13.77 -6.33 1.90
CA ARG A 134 -13.47 -7.64 2.51
C ARG A 134 -12.18 -7.60 3.34
N PHE A 135 -11.17 -6.84 2.89
CA PHE A 135 -9.93 -6.63 3.66
C PHE A 135 -10.11 -5.62 4.79
N ALA A 136 -10.83 -4.52 4.54
CA ALA A 136 -10.99 -3.46 5.52
C ALA A 136 -11.92 -3.85 6.68
N CYS A 137 -12.87 -4.77 6.44
CA CYS A 137 -13.93 -5.25 7.34
C CYS A 137 -14.85 -4.16 7.90
N ARG A 138 -14.29 -3.18 8.60
CA ARG A 138 -14.98 -2.09 9.24
C ARG A 138 -14.16 -0.80 9.18
N ILE A 139 -14.83 0.31 8.86
CA ILE A 139 -14.28 1.64 9.08
C ILE A 139 -14.56 2.05 10.52
N ALA A 140 -13.51 2.24 11.31
CA ALA A 140 -13.61 2.63 12.70
C ALA A 140 -13.57 4.15 12.91
N ARG A 141 -12.88 4.89 12.03
CA ARG A 141 -12.78 6.35 12.09
C ARG A 141 -12.50 6.95 10.71
N ILE A 142 -13.04 8.14 10.47
CA ILE A 142 -12.73 8.95 9.29
C ILE A 142 -12.39 10.36 9.75
N GLU A 143 -11.22 10.85 9.37
CA GLU A 143 -10.79 12.23 9.57
C GLU A 143 -10.53 12.92 8.25
N ARG A 144 -10.85 14.21 8.20
CA ARG A 144 -10.59 15.07 7.05
C ARG A 144 -9.74 16.22 7.52
N LYS A 145 -8.53 16.34 6.99
CA LYS A 145 -7.62 17.44 7.30
C LYS A 145 -7.35 18.23 6.02
N ARG A 146 -7.13 19.53 6.18
CA ARG A 146 -6.65 20.37 5.08
C ARG A 146 -5.14 20.19 4.99
N GLY A 147 -4.64 19.93 3.80
CA GLY A 147 -3.23 20.03 3.49
C GLY A 147 -2.92 21.35 2.79
N GLY A 148 -1.68 21.53 2.39
CA GLY A 148 -1.26 22.67 1.60
C GLY A 148 0.24 22.90 1.72
N GLY A 149 0.90 22.91 0.57
CA GLY A 149 2.28 23.34 0.41
C GLY A 149 2.32 24.58 -0.48
N ALA A 150 3.25 25.48 -0.19
CA ALA A 150 3.54 26.64 -1.03
C ALA A 150 5.05 26.73 -1.23
N ASP A 151 5.68 25.63 -1.65
CA ASP A 151 7.11 25.62 -1.92
C ASP A 151 7.40 25.60 -3.42
N LYS A 152 8.37 26.41 -3.86
CA LYS A 152 8.81 26.58 -5.25
C LYS A 152 7.78 27.12 -6.27
N GLY A 153 6.78 27.89 -5.82
CA GLY A 153 6.04 28.85 -6.68
C GLY A 153 4.72 28.36 -7.29
N THR A 154 4.45 27.05 -7.31
CA THR A 154 3.12 26.51 -7.64
C THR A 154 2.33 26.31 -6.36
N ARG A 155 1.33 27.15 -6.11
CA ARG A 155 0.37 26.90 -5.03
C ARG A 155 -0.56 25.76 -5.42
N PHE A 156 -0.90 24.91 -4.48
CA PHE A 156 -1.91 23.88 -4.67
C PHE A 156 -2.80 23.78 -3.44
N ALA A 157 -4.02 23.29 -3.67
CA ALA A 157 -4.91 22.91 -2.59
C ALA A 157 -4.83 21.40 -2.42
N SER A 158 -4.63 20.92 -1.19
CA SER A 158 -4.70 19.49 -0.87
C SER A 158 -5.59 19.21 0.32
N ARG A 159 -6.09 17.98 0.37
CA ARG A 159 -6.90 17.44 1.45
C ARG A 159 -6.38 16.05 1.80
N PHE A 160 -6.32 15.78 3.08
CA PHE A 160 -6.06 14.47 3.63
C PHE A 160 -7.37 13.85 4.09
N LEU A 161 -7.61 12.61 3.68
CA LEU A 161 -8.64 11.75 4.20
C LEU A 161 -7.96 10.57 4.91
N LEU A 162 -8.01 10.57 6.24
CA LEU A 162 -7.49 9.47 7.04
C LEU A 162 -8.65 8.51 7.33
N VAL A 163 -8.53 7.27 6.89
CA VAL A 163 -9.53 6.22 7.09
C VAL A 163 -8.92 5.14 7.96
N THR A 164 -9.33 5.08 9.22
CA THR A 164 -8.91 4.02 10.13
C THR A 164 -9.87 2.85 9.99
N VAL A 165 -9.31 1.67 9.72
CA VAL A 165 -10.03 0.40 9.57
C VAL A 165 -9.58 -0.62 10.61
N GLU A 166 -10.41 -1.64 10.81
CA GLU A 166 -10.12 -2.84 11.62
C GLU A 166 -9.98 -4.02 10.63
N PRO A 167 -8.79 -4.23 10.02
CA PRO A 167 -8.62 -5.13 8.88
C PRO A 167 -8.55 -6.62 9.26
N ILE A 168 -8.61 -7.51 8.26
CA ILE A 168 -8.34 -8.95 8.45
C ILE A 168 -6.84 -9.22 8.67
N ASP A 169 -6.54 -10.33 9.35
CA ASP A 169 -5.17 -10.82 9.56
C ASP A 169 -4.45 -11.17 8.24
N ASP A 170 -3.12 -11.12 8.28
CA ASP A 170 -2.29 -11.72 7.23
C ASP A 170 -2.49 -13.25 7.27
N PRO A 171 -2.43 -13.93 6.12
CA PRO A 171 -2.61 -15.37 6.07
C PRO A 171 -1.37 -16.06 6.69
N GLY A 172 -1.57 -17.26 7.22
CA GLY A 172 -0.48 -18.09 7.71
C GLY A 172 0.48 -18.53 6.59
N PHE A 173 1.68 -18.96 6.98
CA PHE A 173 2.70 -19.45 6.05
C PHE A 173 2.42 -20.89 5.60
N GLY A 174 2.63 -21.16 4.31
CA GLY A 174 2.69 -22.52 3.76
C GLY A 174 1.34 -23.15 3.42
N GLU A 175 0.27 -22.37 3.44
CA GLU A 175 -1.08 -22.83 3.08
C GLU A 175 -1.52 -22.22 1.75
N ALA A 176 -2.51 -22.85 1.11
CA ALA A 176 -3.17 -22.22 -0.02
C ALA A 176 -3.77 -20.87 0.41
N ALA A 177 -3.59 -19.81 -0.38
CA ALA A 177 -4.10 -18.49 -0.05
C ALA A 177 -5.62 -18.55 0.19
N PRO A 178 -6.12 -18.23 1.40
CA PRO A 178 -7.54 -18.28 1.69
C PRO A 178 -8.25 -17.10 1.02
N GLU A 179 -9.57 -17.13 0.90
CA GLU A 179 -10.32 -15.92 0.55
C GLU A 179 -10.24 -14.89 1.70
N PRO A 180 -10.10 -13.57 1.43
CA PRO A 180 -10.08 -12.90 0.13
C PRO A 180 -8.70 -12.79 -0.55
N TRP A 181 -7.65 -13.41 -0.01
CA TRP A 181 -6.28 -13.35 -0.56
C TRP A 181 -6.16 -13.99 -1.94
N SER A 182 -6.76 -15.14 -2.16
CA SER A 182 -6.82 -15.79 -3.48
C SER A 182 -7.45 -14.88 -4.54
N ASP A 183 -8.56 -14.22 -4.21
CA ASP A 183 -9.25 -13.28 -5.09
C ASP A 183 -8.41 -12.03 -5.37
N MET A 184 -7.68 -11.53 -4.37
CA MET A 184 -6.74 -10.42 -4.52
C MET A 184 -5.63 -10.78 -5.51
N ILE A 185 -4.97 -11.93 -5.31
CA ILE A 185 -3.90 -12.42 -6.19
C ILE A 185 -4.42 -12.57 -7.62
N ALA A 186 -5.60 -13.17 -7.79
CA ALA A 186 -6.24 -13.33 -9.10
C ALA A 186 -6.53 -11.97 -9.76
N ALA A 187 -7.06 -11.00 -9.02
CA ALA A 187 -7.33 -9.66 -9.52
C ALA A 187 -6.04 -8.92 -9.92
N MET A 188 -4.98 -9.04 -9.12
CA MET A 188 -3.67 -8.43 -9.39
C MET A 188 -3.01 -9.02 -10.63
N ARG A 189 -3.09 -10.34 -10.86
CA ARG A 189 -2.60 -10.97 -12.10
C ARG A 189 -3.30 -10.45 -13.35
N GLY A 190 -4.55 -9.99 -13.23
CA GLY A 190 -5.29 -9.37 -14.32
C GLY A 190 -4.81 -7.95 -14.70
N VAL A 191 -3.92 -7.36 -13.91
CA VAL A 191 -3.34 -6.02 -14.14
C VAL A 191 -1.86 -6.17 -14.43
N ALA A 192 -1.42 -5.77 -15.63
CA ALA A 192 -0.05 -5.98 -16.10
C ALA A 192 1.02 -5.52 -15.09
N ASP A 193 0.86 -4.30 -14.55
CA ASP A 193 1.83 -3.71 -13.62
C ASP A 193 1.83 -4.38 -12.23
N LEU A 194 0.82 -5.19 -11.91
CA LEU A 194 0.69 -5.88 -10.62
C LEU A 194 0.97 -7.38 -10.71
N ALA A 195 1.15 -7.93 -11.91
CA ALA A 195 1.30 -9.37 -12.10
C ALA A 195 2.55 -9.93 -11.39
N GLY A 196 3.68 -9.20 -11.43
CA GLY A 196 4.89 -9.58 -10.70
C GLY A 196 4.69 -9.52 -9.19
N LEU A 197 4.05 -8.47 -8.69
CA LEU A 197 3.74 -8.33 -7.26
C LEU A 197 2.76 -9.41 -6.77
N ALA A 198 1.81 -9.83 -7.61
CA ALA A 198 0.91 -10.93 -7.29
C ALA A 198 1.64 -12.26 -7.10
N ALA A 199 2.66 -12.52 -7.94
CA ALA A 199 3.49 -13.72 -7.81
C ALA A 199 4.31 -13.71 -6.52
N VAL A 200 4.89 -12.56 -6.15
CA VAL A 200 5.60 -12.41 -4.87
C VAL A 200 4.65 -12.59 -3.69
N MET A 201 3.49 -11.94 -3.70
CA MET A 201 2.48 -12.09 -2.64
C MET A 201 2.05 -13.55 -2.47
N GLU A 202 1.78 -14.26 -3.56
CA GLU A 202 1.40 -15.68 -3.49
C GLU A 202 2.54 -16.56 -2.96
N ALA A 203 3.78 -16.31 -3.36
CA ALA A 203 4.95 -17.06 -2.88
C ALA A 203 5.12 -16.91 -1.36
N GLU A 204 5.01 -15.69 -0.83
CA GLU A 204 5.11 -15.43 0.62
C GLU A 204 4.03 -16.15 1.43
N ILE A 205 2.84 -16.32 0.86
CA ILE A 205 1.73 -17.02 1.53
C ILE A 205 1.90 -18.54 1.43
N THR A 206 2.14 -19.05 0.22
CA THR A 206 2.00 -20.49 -0.08
C THR A 206 3.27 -21.30 0.10
N ALA A 207 4.43 -20.70 -0.17
CA ALA A 207 5.71 -21.38 -0.11
C ALA A 207 6.83 -20.36 0.13
N PRO A 208 6.84 -19.69 1.31
CA PRO A 208 7.83 -18.68 1.59
C PRO A 208 9.22 -19.32 1.56
N ALA A 209 10.14 -18.67 0.85
CA ALA A 209 11.46 -19.21 0.60
C ALA A 209 12.19 -19.50 1.92
N GLY A 210 12.68 -20.73 2.06
CA GLY A 210 13.53 -21.11 3.19
C GLY A 210 12.85 -21.45 4.51
N LEU A 211 11.53 -21.57 4.51
CA LEU A 211 10.78 -22.05 5.65
C LEU A 211 10.34 -23.50 5.41
N ALA A 212 11.10 -24.45 5.96
CA ALA A 212 10.68 -25.84 6.14
C ALA A 212 9.39 -25.90 6.97
N ASP A 213 8.58 -26.95 6.79
CA ASP A 213 7.23 -27.06 7.38
C ASP A 213 7.21 -26.82 8.90
N TRP A 214 8.14 -27.40 9.66
CA TRP A 214 8.21 -27.21 11.10
C TRP A 214 8.63 -25.78 11.49
N ARG A 215 9.43 -25.10 10.65
CA ARG A 215 9.80 -23.69 10.85
C ARG A 215 8.65 -22.75 10.53
N ARG A 216 7.73 -23.12 9.63
CA ARG A 216 6.47 -22.37 9.42
C ARG A 216 5.63 -22.37 10.69
N VAL A 217 5.50 -23.54 11.32
CA VAL A 217 4.79 -23.66 12.61
C VAL A 217 5.53 -22.90 13.71
N GLN A 218 6.86 -22.98 13.75
CA GLN A 218 7.68 -22.20 14.69
C GLN A 218 7.44 -20.69 14.54
N ALA A 219 7.47 -20.19 13.30
CA ALA A 219 7.28 -18.78 12.97
C ALA A 219 5.86 -18.31 13.31
N LEU A 220 4.85 -19.14 13.01
CA LEU A 220 3.45 -18.86 13.34
C LEU A 220 3.23 -18.75 14.86
N LEU A 221 3.86 -19.62 15.64
CA LEU A 221 3.75 -19.62 17.10
C LEU A 221 4.67 -18.58 17.77
N GLY A 222 5.69 -18.08 17.07
CA GLY A 222 6.69 -17.17 17.59
C GLY A 222 7.51 -17.76 18.75
N VAL A 223 7.83 -19.06 18.67
CA VAL A 223 8.52 -19.80 19.74
C VAL A 223 10.00 -20.05 19.42
N SER A 224 10.82 -20.24 20.48
CA SER A 224 12.23 -20.59 20.32
C SER A 224 12.43 -21.96 19.68
N GLU A 225 13.61 -22.18 19.11
CA GLU A 225 13.98 -23.49 18.55
C GLU A 225 13.93 -24.60 19.60
N GLU A 226 14.39 -24.31 20.82
CA GLU A 226 14.29 -25.21 21.96
C GLU A 226 12.83 -25.61 22.25
N THR A 227 11.91 -24.64 22.19
CA THR A 227 10.49 -24.87 22.46
C THR A 227 9.86 -25.74 21.38
N VAL A 228 10.08 -25.43 20.09
CA VAL A 228 9.48 -26.20 18.99
C VAL A 228 10.06 -27.62 18.88
N ARG A 229 11.32 -27.81 19.29
CA ARG A 229 11.92 -29.16 19.43
C ARG A 229 11.37 -29.88 20.65
N GLY A 230 11.23 -29.20 21.79
CA GLY A 230 10.68 -29.75 23.02
C GLY A 230 9.21 -30.20 22.91
N THR A 231 8.44 -29.57 22.02
CA THR A 231 7.06 -29.97 21.72
C THR A 231 6.94 -31.10 20.69
N GLY A 232 8.06 -31.53 20.08
CA GLY A 232 8.09 -32.58 19.06
C GLY A 232 7.58 -32.15 17.68
N ILE A 233 7.46 -30.84 17.44
CA ILE A 233 7.06 -30.28 16.13
C ILE A 233 8.27 -30.25 15.18
N ALA A 234 9.44 -29.86 15.69
CA ALA A 234 10.69 -29.90 14.94
C ALA A 234 11.34 -31.29 14.99
N PRO A 235 12.08 -31.70 13.94
CA PRO A 235 12.80 -32.96 13.94
C PRO A 235 13.85 -32.99 15.07
N PRO A 236 14.26 -34.18 15.54
CA PRO A 236 15.37 -34.30 16.48
C PRO A 236 16.67 -33.75 15.86
N TYR A 237 17.57 -33.20 16.70
CA TYR A 237 18.80 -32.51 16.28
C TYR A 237 19.69 -33.28 15.29
N ALA A 238 19.60 -34.61 15.26
CA ALA A 238 20.40 -35.46 14.37
C ALA A 238 19.88 -35.51 12.92
N ASP A 239 18.64 -35.10 12.68
CA ASP A 239 17.92 -35.25 11.41
C ASP A 239 17.40 -33.91 10.86
N ASP A 240 18.03 -32.78 11.19
CA ASP A 240 17.62 -31.47 10.65
C ASP A 240 17.97 -31.39 9.14
N PRO A 241 17.02 -31.51 8.21
CA PRO A 241 17.33 -31.76 6.80
C PRO A 241 17.74 -30.48 6.05
N GLU A 242 17.50 -29.30 6.60
CA GLU A 242 17.69 -28.04 5.88
C GLU A 242 18.19 -26.96 6.84
N ALA A 243 19.44 -26.51 6.65
CA ALA A 243 19.83 -25.18 7.11
C ALA A 243 18.91 -24.14 6.43
N PRO A 244 18.53 -23.03 7.09
CA PRO A 244 17.79 -21.98 6.41
C PRO A 244 18.59 -21.57 5.16
N PRO A 245 17.97 -21.51 3.98
CA PRO A 245 18.69 -21.06 2.80
C PRO A 245 19.11 -19.62 3.04
N VAL A 246 20.35 -19.34 2.65
CA VAL A 246 20.82 -17.97 2.54
C VAL A 246 20.02 -17.36 1.39
N ILE A 247 19.15 -16.40 1.71
CA ILE A 247 18.57 -15.55 0.68
C ILE A 247 19.75 -14.76 0.14
N GLU A 248 20.19 -15.02 -1.09
CA GLU A 248 21.36 -14.32 -1.66
C GLU A 248 20.94 -12.99 -2.31
N SER A 249 19.74 -12.92 -2.88
CA SER A 249 19.15 -11.71 -3.48
C SER A 249 17.66 -11.91 -3.76
N TYR A 250 16.90 -10.83 -3.80
CA TYR A 250 15.55 -10.82 -4.38
C TYR A 250 15.37 -9.60 -5.30
N GLU A 251 14.62 -9.79 -6.39
CA GLU A 251 14.26 -8.70 -7.30
C GLU A 251 13.05 -7.94 -6.74
N THR A 252 13.22 -6.63 -6.54
CA THR A 252 12.10 -5.74 -6.25
C THR A 252 11.81 -4.85 -7.46
N MET A 253 10.64 -4.21 -7.46
CA MET A 253 10.32 -3.14 -8.43
C MET A 253 11.33 -1.96 -8.38
N ALA A 254 12.13 -1.85 -7.31
CA ALA A 254 13.19 -0.85 -7.16
C ALA A 254 14.59 -1.33 -7.59
N GLY A 255 14.69 -2.56 -8.12
CA GLY A 255 15.96 -3.21 -8.48
C GLY A 255 16.35 -4.35 -7.52
N PRO A 256 17.49 -5.02 -7.77
CA PRO A 256 17.99 -6.08 -6.91
C PRO A 256 18.42 -5.49 -5.56
N ILE A 257 17.97 -6.11 -4.47
CA ILE A 257 18.45 -5.81 -3.12
C ILE A 257 19.28 -7.02 -2.69
N ASP A 258 20.56 -6.78 -2.39
CA ASP A 258 21.42 -7.78 -1.76
C ASP A 258 20.86 -8.11 -0.37
N ALA A 259 20.89 -9.37 0.01
CA ALA A 259 20.51 -9.74 1.37
C ALA A 259 21.44 -9.07 2.40
N PRO A 260 20.93 -8.79 3.62
CA PRO A 260 21.76 -8.28 4.70
C PRO A 260 22.94 -9.23 4.90
N ARG A 261 24.16 -8.69 4.86
CA ARG A 261 25.34 -9.52 5.08
C ARG A 261 25.36 -9.97 6.54
N ALA A 262 25.85 -11.17 6.81
CA ALA A 262 25.82 -11.76 8.15
C ALA A 262 26.52 -10.89 9.23
N ASP A 263 27.45 -10.03 8.81
CA ASP A 263 28.17 -9.03 9.62
C ASP A 263 27.33 -7.80 10.01
N GLU A 264 26.17 -7.58 9.38
CA GLU A 264 25.24 -6.48 9.71
C GLU A 264 24.11 -6.91 10.67
N ILE A 265 23.95 -8.22 10.90
CA ILE A 265 22.89 -8.82 11.75
C ILE A 265 23.40 -9.08 13.18
N ALA A 266 24.69 -8.89 13.43
CA ALA A 266 25.23 -8.93 14.79
C ALA A 266 24.66 -7.74 15.59
N GLY A 267 23.63 -8.03 16.39
CA GLY A 267 23.17 -7.10 17.43
C GLY A 267 24.31 -6.68 18.35
N PRO A 268 24.16 -5.57 19.10
CA PRO A 268 25.23 -5.08 19.95
C PRO A 268 25.71 -6.19 20.91
N GLU A 269 27.01 -6.45 20.92
CA GLU A 269 27.65 -7.34 21.87
C GLU A 269 27.28 -6.88 23.30
N VAL A 270 26.79 -7.83 24.11
CA VAL A 270 26.46 -7.63 25.54
C VAL A 270 27.71 -7.65 26.38
#